data_AF-A0A1F9HBU8-F1
#
_entry.id   AF-A0A1F9HBU8-F1
#
_cell.length_a   1.000
_cell.length_b   1.000
_cell.length_c   1.000
_cell.angle_alpha   90.00
_cell.angle_beta   90.00
_cell.angle_gamma   90.00
#
_symmetry.space_group_name_H-M   'P 1'
#
loop_
_entity.id
_entity.type
_entity.pdbx_description
1 polymer ?
#
loop_
_entity_poly.entity_id
_entity_poly.type
_entity_poly.pdbx_seq_one_letter_code
_entity_poly.pdbx_strand_id
1 'polypeptide(L)'
;MLSKQDSCLFFEIHYTWESMELKRHKNSNDVIRLDAEGNWFHGEYPVLHERTVQFLHRNIALDEQGRFYLTGEDRPVYFEVDDVPYFIVGVERTIAGYLITLTDGSIELLDMNSLWIGKRDVLYSLVKKSRMMAKFSRSAYYEVTKDLKEENGKFVLIFNKKAYPIAHNPPPEFLKLQEEMREMKVREEKIEQDKKMTVKNRRSKTYASSKKHKKSKKPSRAAKKTTKKSRKKSKKR
;
A
#
# COMPACT_ATOMS: atom_id res chain seq x y z
N MET A 1 -13.48 -44.42 19.81
CA MET A 1 -14.70 -43.61 19.67
C MET A 1 -14.45 -42.28 20.35
N LEU A 2 -14.22 -41.22 19.59
CA LEU A 2 -14.33 -39.83 20.07
C LEU A 2 -15.55 -39.21 19.37
N SER A 3 -16.36 -38.52 20.16
CA SER A 3 -17.68 -37.99 19.84
C SER A 3 -17.61 -36.80 18.89
N LYS A 4 -18.61 -36.75 17.98
CA LYS A 4 -18.81 -35.83 16.86
C LYS A 4 -19.24 -34.40 17.25
N GLN A 5 -18.71 -33.80 18.32
CA GLN A 5 -19.13 -32.44 18.72
C GLN A 5 -18.06 -31.34 18.70
N ASP A 6 -16.78 -31.63 18.44
CA ASP A 6 -15.72 -30.61 18.50
C ASP A 6 -15.25 -30.08 17.14
N SER A 7 -16.01 -30.32 16.06
CA SER A 7 -15.61 -29.96 14.69
C SER A 7 -16.46 -28.85 14.06
N CYS A 8 -17.03 -27.93 14.84
CA CYS A 8 -17.82 -26.81 14.32
C CYS A 8 -17.40 -25.40 14.76
N LEU A 9 -16.38 -25.24 15.62
CA LEU A 9 -15.92 -23.89 16.04
C LEU A 9 -14.60 -23.44 15.40
N PHE A 10 -14.04 -24.23 14.49
CA PHE A 10 -12.80 -23.87 13.78
C PHE A 10 -13.02 -23.45 12.32
N PHE A 11 -14.28 -23.39 11.86
CA PHE A 11 -14.62 -23.10 10.46
C PHE A 11 -15.53 -21.87 10.30
N GLU A 12 -15.44 -20.92 11.23
CA GLU A 12 -16.25 -19.69 11.22
C GLU A 12 -15.46 -18.41 11.55
N ILE A 13 -14.14 -18.39 11.27
CA ILE A 13 -13.30 -17.17 11.41
C ILE A 13 -12.58 -16.79 10.10
N HIS A 14 -12.54 -17.65 9.08
CA HIS A 14 -11.78 -17.37 7.85
C HIS A 14 -12.61 -16.99 6.62
N TYR A 15 -13.91 -16.68 6.76
CA TYR A 15 -14.75 -16.30 5.62
C TYR A 15 -15.61 -15.06 5.87
N THR A 16 -14.99 -13.99 6.36
CA THR A 16 -15.57 -12.63 6.33
C THR A 16 -14.56 -11.52 5.99
N TRP A 17 -13.29 -11.84 5.75
CA TRP A 17 -12.27 -10.80 5.50
C TRP A 17 -12.34 -10.16 4.11
N GLU A 18 -12.69 -10.92 3.06
CA GLU A 18 -12.76 -10.40 1.68
C GLU A 18 -14.05 -9.59 1.40
N SER A 19 -15.02 -9.61 2.32
CA SER A 19 -16.29 -8.86 2.18
C SER A 19 -16.43 -7.71 3.18
N MET A 20 -15.52 -7.57 4.14
CA MET A 20 -15.45 -6.42 5.05
C MET A 20 -14.54 -5.31 4.53
N GLU A 21 -13.59 -5.61 3.63
CA GLU A 21 -12.72 -4.59 3.00
C GLU A 21 -13.43 -3.72 1.96
N LEU A 22 -14.55 -4.16 1.38
CA LEU A 22 -15.30 -3.35 0.39
C LEU A 22 -16.44 -2.50 0.98
N LYS A 23 -16.66 -2.53 2.30
CA LYS A 23 -17.73 -1.77 2.98
C LYS A 23 -17.22 -0.76 4.00
N ARG A 24 -15.95 -0.33 3.89
CA ARG A 24 -15.41 0.78 4.68
C ARG A 24 -15.15 2.05 3.86
N HIS A 25 -15.96 2.27 2.83
CA HIS A 25 -16.06 3.56 2.15
C HIS A 25 -17.46 4.12 2.34
N LYS A 26 -17.70 4.80 3.48
CA LYS A 26 -18.87 5.68 3.61
C LYS A 26 -18.71 6.85 4.58
N ASN A 27 -17.47 7.26 4.87
CA ASN A 27 -17.13 8.60 5.33
C ASN A 27 -15.69 8.90 4.88
N SER A 28 -15.43 10.07 4.32
CA SER A 28 -14.09 10.59 4.00
C SER A 28 -13.23 10.86 5.25
N ASN A 29 -13.73 10.53 6.45
CA ASN A 29 -13.13 10.89 7.74
C ASN A 29 -12.05 9.91 8.28
N ASP A 30 -11.76 8.80 7.61
CA ASP A 30 -10.81 7.77 8.11
C ASP A 30 -9.47 7.74 7.33
N VAL A 31 -9.23 8.66 6.38
CA VAL A 31 -7.99 8.66 5.57
C VAL A 31 -6.89 9.44 6.30
N ILE A 32 -5.73 8.82 6.47
CA ILE A 32 -4.53 9.54 6.92
C ILE A 32 -3.83 10.14 5.71
N ARG A 33 -3.47 11.42 5.80
CA ARG A 33 -2.80 12.16 4.73
C ARG A 33 -1.65 13.00 5.29
N LEU A 34 -0.55 13.06 4.54
CA LEU A 34 0.56 13.98 4.74
C LEU A 34 0.52 15.01 3.60
N ASP A 35 0.30 16.28 3.94
CA ASP A 35 0.22 17.35 2.96
C ASP A 35 1.59 17.76 2.39
N ALA A 36 1.58 18.69 1.43
CA ALA A 36 2.80 19.18 0.78
C ALA A 36 3.69 20.04 1.69
N GLU A 37 3.17 20.48 2.83
CA GLU A 37 3.83 21.31 3.82
C GLU A 37 4.38 20.51 5.01
N GLY A 38 4.07 19.20 5.08
CA GLY A 38 4.53 18.28 6.12
C GLY A 38 3.57 18.15 7.30
N ASN A 39 2.33 18.60 7.16
CA ASN A 39 1.29 18.45 8.18
C ASN A 39 0.51 17.16 7.97
N TRP A 40 0.22 16.50 9.09
CA TRP A 40 -0.59 15.29 9.11
C TRP A 40 -2.06 15.60 9.31
N PHE A 41 -2.91 14.86 8.61
CA PHE A 41 -4.37 14.91 8.71
C PHE A 41 -4.95 13.52 8.93
N HIS A 42 -6.05 13.47 9.67
CA HIS A 42 -6.93 12.31 9.75
C HIS A 42 -8.33 12.77 9.31
N GLY A 43 -8.73 12.35 8.11
CA GLY A 43 -9.83 12.97 7.38
C GLY A 43 -9.55 14.45 7.13
N GLU A 44 -10.47 15.31 7.54
CA GLU A 44 -10.35 16.77 7.44
C GLU A 44 -9.62 17.41 8.63
N TYR A 45 -9.27 16.65 9.67
CA TYR A 45 -8.77 17.19 10.92
C TYR A 45 -7.23 17.13 10.99
N PRO A 46 -6.54 18.26 11.28
CA PRO A 46 -5.10 18.25 11.44
C PRO A 46 -4.67 17.55 12.74
N VAL A 47 -3.60 16.77 12.66
CA VAL A 47 -2.96 16.12 13.81
C VAL A 47 -1.92 17.08 14.39
N LEU A 48 -2.26 17.74 15.50
CA LEU A 48 -1.41 18.80 16.09
C LEU A 48 -0.54 18.32 17.25
N HIS A 49 -0.84 17.16 17.83
CA HIS A 49 -0.12 16.68 19.00
C HIS A 49 1.29 16.22 18.60
N GLU A 50 2.32 16.93 19.08
CA GLU A 50 3.71 16.79 18.64
C GLU A 50 4.22 15.35 18.69
N ARG A 51 3.98 14.63 19.79
CA ARG A 51 4.44 13.23 19.92
C ARG A 51 3.79 12.32 18.90
N THR A 52 2.54 12.60 18.53
CA THR A 52 1.81 11.84 17.51
C THR A 52 2.41 12.13 16.14
N VAL A 53 2.65 13.40 15.80
CA VAL A 53 3.33 13.78 14.55
C VAL A 53 4.70 13.14 14.43
N GLN A 54 5.51 13.19 15.49
CA GLN A 54 6.82 12.53 15.52
C GLN A 54 6.71 11.01 15.37
N PHE A 55 5.73 10.39 16.01
CA PHE A 55 5.45 8.96 15.84
C PHE A 55 5.13 8.63 14.37
N LEU A 56 4.26 9.41 13.73
CA LEU A 56 3.90 9.20 12.33
C LEU A 56 5.12 9.29 11.41
N HIS A 57 5.94 10.34 11.54
CA HIS A 57 7.15 10.48 10.73
C HIS A 57 8.16 9.35 10.94
N ARG A 58 8.38 8.91 12.19
CA ARG A 58 9.30 7.81 12.52
C ARG A 58 8.91 6.46 11.93
N ASN A 59 7.62 6.28 11.68
CA ASN A 59 7.08 5.00 11.26
C ASN A 59 6.75 4.94 9.76
N ILE A 60 7.11 5.96 8.97
CA ILE A 60 6.92 5.93 7.52
C ILE A 60 7.74 4.79 6.91
N ALA A 61 7.05 3.89 6.22
CA ALA A 61 7.64 2.84 5.40
C ALA A 61 7.02 2.85 4.00
N LEU A 62 7.73 2.20 3.08
CA LEU A 62 7.29 1.95 1.71
C LEU A 62 7.14 0.44 1.55
N ASP A 63 5.98 -0.01 1.09
CA ASP A 63 5.78 -1.43 0.79
C ASP A 63 6.40 -1.79 -0.57
N GLU A 64 6.45 -3.09 -0.88
CA GLU A 64 6.90 -3.60 -2.18
C GLU A 64 6.07 -3.03 -3.35
N GLN A 65 4.89 -2.50 -3.05
CA GLN A 65 3.95 -1.96 -4.02
C GLN A 65 4.15 -0.46 -4.27
N GLY A 66 5.15 0.17 -3.63
CA GLY A 66 5.44 1.59 -3.71
C GLY A 66 4.42 2.47 -2.98
N ARG A 67 3.64 1.89 -2.06
CA ARG A 67 2.65 2.60 -1.25
C ARG A 67 3.22 2.92 0.12
N PHE A 68 2.95 4.12 0.60
CA PHE A 68 3.36 4.53 1.94
C PHE A 68 2.43 3.96 2.99
N TYR A 69 3.01 3.43 4.05
CA TYR A 69 2.29 2.94 5.21
C TYR A 69 3.05 3.27 6.50
N LEU A 70 2.32 3.25 7.61
CA LEU A 70 2.87 3.43 8.95
C LEU A 70 3.15 2.06 9.56
N THR A 71 4.37 1.90 10.06
CA THR A 71 4.80 0.78 10.90
C THR A 71 4.46 1.04 12.38
N GLY A 72 4.62 0.03 13.23
CA GLY A 72 4.39 0.18 14.68
C GLY A 72 3.00 -0.21 15.18
N GLU A 73 2.10 -0.58 14.28
CA GLU A 73 0.81 -1.21 14.59
C GLU A 73 0.80 -2.68 14.13
N ASP A 74 -0.11 -3.50 14.69
CA ASP A 74 -0.27 -4.91 14.31
C ASP A 74 -0.62 -5.08 12.82
N ARG A 75 -1.15 -4.04 12.19
CA ARG A 75 -1.54 -4.02 10.77
C ARG A 75 -0.99 -2.76 10.10
N PRO A 76 -0.56 -2.86 8.83
CA PRO A 76 -0.09 -1.70 8.08
C PRO A 76 -1.23 -0.68 7.89
N VAL A 77 -0.96 0.57 8.25
CA VAL A 77 -1.89 1.68 8.04
C VAL A 77 -1.40 2.50 6.86
N TYR A 78 -2.06 2.36 5.71
CA TYR A 78 -1.73 3.11 4.50
C TYR A 78 -2.17 4.57 4.63
N PHE A 79 -1.38 5.47 4.03
CA PHE A 79 -1.66 6.90 4.03
C PHE A 79 -1.29 7.54 2.69
N GLU A 80 -1.88 8.70 2.42
CA GLU A 80 -1.64 9.47 1.20
C GLU A 80 -0.57 10.54 1.42
N VAL A 81 0.23 10.81 0.39
CA VAL A 81 1.29 11.83 0.40
C VAL A 81 1.07 12.76 -0.77
N ASP A 82 0.88 14.05 -0.48
CA ASP A 82 0.58 15.05 -1.52
C ASP A 82 1.83 15.49 -2.31
N ASP A 83 3.02 15.46 -1.69
CA ASP A 83 4.30 15.86 -2.30
C ASP A 83 5.39 14.82 -2.03
N VAL A 84 5.98 14.83 -0.83
CA VAL A 84 7.04 13.91 -0.43
C VAL A 84 6.89 13.46 1.03
N PRO A 85 7.35 12.24 1.37
CA PRO A 85 7.18 11.69 2.72
C PRO A 85 8.13 12.30 3.77
N TYR A 86 9.26 12.85 3.36
CA TYR A 86 10.30 13.38 4.26
C TYR A 86 10.55 14.86 4.00
N PHE A 87 10.85 15.59 5.08
CA PHE A 87 11.29 16.98 4.98
C PHE A 87 12.61 17.15 5.73
N ILE A 88 13.52 17.89 5.12
CA ILE A 88 14.78 18.31 5.73
C ILE A 88 14.48 19.57 6.53
N VAL A 89 14.54 19.47 7.85
CA VAL A 89 14.17 20.56 8.78
C VAL A 89 15.37 21.26 9.41
N GLY A 90 16.52 20.59 9.42
CA GLY A 90 17.79 21.14 9.91
C GLY A 90 18.93 20.85 8.93
N VAL A 91 19.86 21.79 8.83
CA VAL A 91 21.08 21.70 8.03
C VAL A 91 22.21 22.29 8.86
N GLU A 92 23.26 21.51 9.05
CA GLU A 92 24.49 21.94 9.69
C GLU A 92 25.67 21.74 8.72
N ARG A 93 26.39 22.82 8.44
CA ARG A 93 27.57 22.77 7.57
C ARG A 93 28.78 22.27 8.36
N THR A 94 29.33 21.14 7.96
CA THR A 94 30.52 20.53 8.58
C THR A 94 31.72 20.60 7.63
N ILE A 95 32.86 20.07 8.06
CA ILE A 95 34.05 19.91 7.19
C ILE A 95 33.84 18.88 6.07
N ALA A 96 32.96 17.88 6.29
CA ALA A 96 32.76 16.75 5.39
C ALA A 96 31.58 16.95 4.42
N GLY A 97 30.62 17.80 4.77
CA GLY A 97 29.42 18.07 4.00
C GLY A 97 28.35 18.74 4.86
N TYR A 98 27.11 18.72 4.39
CA TYR A 98 25.96 19.15 5.20
C TYR A 98 25.39 17.96 5.95
N LEU A 99 25.32 18.07 7.27
CA LEU A 99 24.58 17.15 8.11
C LEU A 99 23.13 17.61 8.13
N ILE A 100 22.21 16.76 7.67
CA ILE A 100 20.79 17.08 7.55
C ILE A 100 19.98 16.36 8.63
N THR A 101 19.01 17.06 9.20
CA THR A 101 18.02 16.49 10.12
C THR A 101 16.68 16.39 9.42
N LEU A 102 16.09 15.19 9.42
CA LEU A 102 14.79 14.91 8.82
C LEU A 102 13.65 15.02 9.85
N THR A 103 12.41 15.10 9.36
CA THR A 103 11.19 15.15 10.20
C THR A 103 10.99 13.94 11.10
N ASP A 104 11.57 12.78 10.77
CA ASP A 104 11.57 11.60 11.63
C ASP A 104 12.63 11.66 12.75
N GLY A 105 13.44 12.71 12.77
CA GLY A 105 14.53 12.92 13.71
C GLY A 105 15.83 12.21 13.33
N SER A 106 15.86 11.50 12.20
CA SER A 106 17.11 10.91 11.70
C SER A 106 18.05 11.99 11.16
N ILE A 107 19.34 11.69 11.28
CA ILE A 107 20.42 12.57 10.85
C ILE A 107 21.30 11.80 9.86
N GLU A 108 21.57 12.39 8.70
CA GLU A 108 22.47 11.82 7.69
C GLU A 108 23.25 12.89 6.94
N LEU A 109 24.32 12.50 6.23
CA LEU A 109 25.05 13.40 5.34
C LEU A 109 24.24 13.61 4.06
N LEU A 110 24.08 14.87 3.65
CA LEU A 110 23.42 15.25 2.41
C LEU A 110 24.21 14.75 1.20
N ASP A 111 23.54 14.03 0.30
CA ASP A 111 24.09 13.76 -1.03
C ASP A 111 23.87 15.00 -1.92
N MET A 112 24.90 15.83 -2.00
CA MET A 112 24.92 17.05 -2.80
C MET A 112 24.72 16.81 -4.31
N ASN A 113 24.96 15.59 -4.82
CA ASN A 113 24.72 15.26 -6.23
C ASN A 113 23.25 14.92 -6.51
N SER A 114 22.46 14.70 -5.45
CA SER A 114 21.05 14.33 -5.55
C SER A 114 20.11 15.54 -5.43
N LEU A 115 20.63 16.76 -5.50
CA LEU A 115 19.84 17.99 -5.38
C LEU A 115 19.14 18.35 -6.69
N TRP A 116 17.85 18.72 -6.58
CA TRP A 116 17.13 19.32 -7.69
C TRP A 116 16.13 20.38 -7.23
N ILE A 117 15.87 21.34 -8.10
CA ILE A 117 14.80 22.32 -7.96
C ILE A 117 13.56 21.77 -8.67
N GLY A 118 12.49 21.57 -7.92
CA GLY A 118 11.20 21.14 -8.43
C GLY A 118 10.27 22.29 -8.77
N LYS A 119 8.96 22.06 -8.66
CA LYS A 119 7.95 23.10 -8.92
C LYS A 119 8.06 24.22 -7.89
N ARG A 120 7.79 25.46 -8.32
CA ARG A 120 7.78 26.67 -7.47
C ARG A 120 9.10 26.90 -6.73
N ASP A 121 10.22 26.57 -7.38
CA ASP A 121 11.58 26.75 -6.87
C ASP A 121 11.88 26.04 -5.54
N VAL A 122 11.14 24.96 -5.26
CA VAL A 122 11.36 24.14 -4.06
C VAL A 122 12.59 23.25 -4.27
N LEU A 123 13.52 23.30 -3.33
CA LEU A 123 14.68 22.43 -3.31
C LEU A 123 14.33 21.07 -2.71
N TYR A 124 14.82 20.02 -3.34
CA TYR A 124 14.69 18.64 -2.89
C TYR A 124 16.04 17.91 -2.93
N SER A 125 16.09 16.79 -2.22
CA SER A 125 17.22 15.84 -2.22
C SER A 125 16.70 14.42 -2.13
N LEU A 126 17.52 13.45 -2.50
CA LEU A 126 17.30 12.07 -2.10
C LEU A 126 17.88 11.83 -0.69
N VAL A 127 17.20 10.97 0.06
CA VAL A 127 17.52 10.60 1.45
C VAL A 127 17.33 9.10 1.64
N LYS A 128 17.70 8.58 2.82
CA LYS A 128 17.57 7.16 3.19
C LYS A 128 18.29 6.22 2.22
N LYS A 129 19.53 6.59 1.85
CA LYS A 129 20.38 5.94 0.84
C LYS A 129 19.78 6.01 -0.57
N SER A 130 19.37 7.21 -0.97
CA SER A 130 18.79 7.50 -2.29
C SER A 130 17.51 6.74 -2.64
N ARG A 131 16.75 6.31 -1.63
CA ARG A 131 15.50 5.55 -1.80
C ARG A 131 14.24 6.38 -1.59
N MET A 132 14.37 7.53 -0.95
CA MET A 132 13.25 8.39 -0.59
C MET A 132 13.54 9.82 -1.03
N MET A 133 12.51 10.54 -1.42
CA MET A 133 12.61 11.97 -1.70
C MET A 133 12.40 12.74 -0.40
N ALA A 134 13.14 13.84 -0.24
CA ALA A 134 12.91 14.81 0.80
C ALA A 134 12.88 16.23 0.25
N LYS A 135 12.03 17.05 0.86
CA LYS A 135 11.86 18.47 0.56
C LYS A 135 12.54 19.32 1.61
N PHE A 136 13.24 20.37 1.20
CA PHE A 136 13.80 21.31 2.16
C PHE A 136 12.70 22.16 2.79
N SER A 137 12.72 22.28 4.12
CA SER A 137 12.01 23.35 4.81
C SER A 137 12.61 24.71 4.41
N ARG A 138 11.88 25.79 4.66
CA ARG A 138 12.40 27.15 4.40
C ARG A 138 13.68 27.43 5.18
N SER A 139 13.73 27.03 6.46
CA SER A 139 14.93 27.21 7.29
C SER A 139 16.13 26.44 6.73
N ALA A 140 15.93 25.17 6.38
CA ALA A 140 16.98 24.32 5.83
C ALA A 140 17.45 24.82 4.45
N TYR A 141 16.53 25.29 3.61
CA TYR A 141 16.84 25.89 2.31
C TYR A 141 17.81 27.08 2.47
N TYR A 142 17.49 28.02 3.38
CA TYR A 142 18.35 29.19 3.58
C TYR A 142 19.76 28.82 4.04
N GLU A 143 19.90 27.81 4.89
CA GLU A 143 21.22 27.33 5.32
C GLU A 143 22.06 26.78 4.17
N VAL A 144 21.50 25.95 3.28
CA VAL A 144 22.22 25.42 2.11
C VAL A 144 22.52 26.52 1.09
N THR A 145 21.61 27.47 0.90
CA THR A 145 21.77 28.52 -0.12
C THR A 145 22.92 29.49 0.13
N LYS A 146 23.49 29.52 1.35
CA LYS A 146 24.69 30.31 1.67
C LYS A 146 25.89 29.96 0.80
N ASP A 147 25.98 28.72 0.34
CA ASP A 147 27.04 28.22 -0.53
C ASP A 147 26.56 28.04 -1.99
N LEU A 148 25.35 28.50 -2.30
CA LEU A 148 24.76 28.38 -3.63
C LEU A 148 25.16 29.57 -4.52
N LYS A 149 25.52 29.28 -5.76
CA LYS A 149 25.81 30.28 -6.79
C LYS A 149 24.92 30.05 -8.00
N GLU A 150 24.56 31.13 -8.66
CA GLU A 150 23.90 31.10 -9.96
C GLU A 150 24.93 31.44 -11.05
N GLU A 151 25.09 30.53 -12.00
CA GLU A 151 25.98 30.70 -13.16
C GLU A 151 25.19 30.35 -14.44
N ASN A 152 25.03 31.32 -15.35
CA ASN A 152 24.31 31.14 -16.62
C ASN A 152 22.88 30.60 -16.44
N GLY A 153 22.15 31.07 -15.42
CA GLY A 153 20.79 30.63 -15.10
C GLY A 153 20.71 29.21 -14.52
N LYS A 154 21.85 28.64 -14.10
CA LYS A 154 21.91 27.34 -13.41
C LYS A 154 22.41 27.54 -12.00
N PHE A 155 21.79 26.84 -11.05
CA PHE A 155 22.22 26.84 -9.66
C PHE A 155 23.30 25.78 -9.44
N VAL A 156 24.36 26.17 -8.73
CA VAL A 156 25.51 25.33 -8.41
C VAL A 156 25.85 25.50 -6.93
N LEU A 157 25.84 24.40 -6.18
CA LEU A 157 26.26 24.39 -4.79
C LEU A 157 27.79 24.25 -4.73
N ILE A 158 28.47 25.17 -4.06
CA ILE A 158 29.92 25.19 -3.93
C ILE A 158 30.33 24.71 -2.54
N PHE A 159 30.88 23.50 -2.44
CA PHE A 159 31.36 22.97 -1.17
C PHE A 159 32.84 22.58 -1.28
N ASN A 160 33.69 23.12 -0.41
CA ASN A 160 35.15 22.89 -0.39
C ASN A 160 35.82 23.03 -1.77
N LYS A 161 35.50 24.10 -2.51
CA LYS A 161 35.99 24.39 -3.88
C LYS A 161 35.53 23.39 -4.95
N LYS A 162 34.66 22.43 -4.62
CA LYS A 162 33.99 21.55 -5.58
C LYS A 162 32.60 22.08 -5.89
N ALA A 163 32.25 22.04 -7.18
CA ALA A 163 30.95 22.44 -7.68
C ALA A 163 30.01 21.22 -7.78
N TYR A 164 28.78 21.40 -7.31
CA TYR A 164 27.68 20.42 -7.39
C TYR A 164 26.51 21.09 -8.11
N PRO A 165 26.31 20.83 -9.41
CA PRO A 165 25.20 21.39 -10.17
C PRO A 165 23.86 20.92 -9.59
N ILE A 166 22.91 21.83 -9.46
CA ILE A 166 21.54 21.50 -9.04
C ILE A 166 20.69 21.27 -10.29
N ALA A 167 20.06 20.10 -10.36
CA ALA A 167 19.20 19.73 -11.49
C ALA A 167 17.82 20.41 -11.40
N HIS A 168 17.01 20.27 -12.45
CA HIS A 168 15.59 20.68 -12.45
C HIS A 168 14.61 19.50 -12.34
N ASN A 169 15.13 18.28 -12.21
CA ASN A 169 14.36 17.05 -12.08
C ASN A 169 15.09 16.09 -11.13
N PRO A 170 14.36 15.15 -10.49
CA PRO A 170 14.99 14.10 -9.70
C PRO A 170 16.04 13.32 -10.52
N PRO A 171 17.09 12.77 -9.87
CA PRO A 171 18.08 11.95 -10.56
C PRO A 171 17.42 10.85 -11.42
N PRO A 172 17.80 10.67 -12.70
CA PRO A 172 17.15 9.71 -13.59
C PRO A 172 17.24 8.26 -13.09
N GLU A 173 18.30 7.92 -12.37
CA GLU A 173 18.48 6.62 -11.72
C GLU A 173 17.40 6.33 -10.67
N PHE A 174 16.99 7.35 -9.92
CA PHE A 174 15.91 7.23 -8.94
C PHE A 174 14.56 6.98 -9.62
N LEU A 175 14.28 7.70 -10.71
CA LEU A 175 13.03 7.51 -11.47
C LEU A 175 12.96 6.10 -12.09
N LYS A 176 14.06 5.62 -12.67
CA LYS A 176 14.16 4.25 -13.21
C LYS A 176 13.91 3.20 -12.14
N LEU A 177 14.52 3.34 -10.97
CA LEU A 177 14.30 2.41 -9.85
C LEU A 177 12.81 2.37 -9.46
N GLN A 178 12.13 3.53 -9.41
CA GLN A 178 10.69 3.56 -9.14
C GLN A 178 9.85 2.92 -10.24
N GLU A 179 10.20 3.14 -11.51
CA GLU A 179 9.51 2.55 -12.66
C GLU A 179 9.69 1.02 -12.69
N GLU A 180 10.91 0.53 -12.51
CA GLU A 180 11.22 -0.91 -12.45
C GLU A 180 10.46 -1.60 -11.31
N MET A 181 10.41 -0.99 -10.13
CA MET A 181 9.59 -1.50 -9.00
C MET A 181 8.11 -1.58 -9.37
N ARG A 182 7.57 -0.57 -10.06
CA ARG A 182 6.18 -0.56 -10.54
C ARG A 182 5.94 -1.62 -11.62
N GLU A 183 6.87 -1.81 -12.55
CA GLU A 183 6.73 -2.81 -13.62
C GLU A 183 6.83 -4.24 -13.10
N MET A 184 7.78 -4.53 -12.21
CA MET A 184 7.90 -5.84 -11.56
C MET A 184 6.59 -6.18 -10.83
N LYS A 185 6.02 -5.21 -10.11
CA LYS A 185 4.72 -5.34 -9.46
C LYS A 185 3.58 -5.69 -10.43
N VAL A 186 3.44 -4.98 -11.56
CA VAL A 186 2.39 -5.28 -12.56
C VAL A 186 2.53 -6.71 -13.10
N ARG A 187 3.76 -7.20 -13.27
CA ARG A 187 4.02 -8.58 -13.69
C ARG A 187 3.63 -9.59 -12.62
N GLU A 188 3.98 -9.35 -11.36
CA GLU A 188 3.63 -10.23 -10.23
C GLU A 188 2.12 -10.31 -9.98
N GLU A 189 1.41 -9.18 -10.02
CA GLU A 189 -0.05 -9.12 -9.89
C GLU A 189 -0.73 -9.90 -11.01
N LYS A 190 -0.25 -9.77 -12.25
CA LYS A 190 -0.77 -10.54 -13.40
C LYS A 190 -0.55 -12.04 -13.23
N ILE A 191 0.63 -12.45 -12.77
CA ILE A 191 0.93 -13.85 -12.46
C ILE A 191 -0.01 -14.40 -11.38
N GLU A 192 -0.25 -13.63 -10.32
CA GLU A 192 -1.14 -14.04 -9.23
C GLU A 192 -2.61 -14.12 -9.68
N GLN A 193 -3.06 -13.18 -10.51
CA GLN A 193 -4.39 -13.23 -11.13
C GLN A 193 -4.54 -14.46 -12.04
N ASP A 194 -3.55 -14.76 -12.88
CA ASP A 194 -3.55 -15.91 -13.77
C ASP A 194 -3.56 -17.25 -12.99
N LYS A 195 -2.82 -17.32 -11.87
CA LYS A 195 -2.85 -18.46 -10.93
C LYS A 195 -4.25 -18.64 -10.32
N LYS A 196 -4.84 -17.58 -9.76
CA LYS A 196 -6.20 -17.62 -9.18
C LYS A 196 -7.25 -18.04 -10.20
N MET A 197 -7.14 -17.55 -11.44
CA MET A 197 -8.04 -17.90 -12.55
C MET A 197 -7.88 -19.37 -12.97
N THR A 198 -6.65 -19.87 -13.02
CA THR A 198 -6.35 -21.28 -13.33
C THR A 198 -6.90 -22.22 -12.26
N VAL A 199 -6.77 -21.87 -10.98
CA VAL A 199 -7.35 -22.64 -9.86
C VAL A 199 -8.88 -22.65 -9.90
N LYS A 200 -9.50 -21.50 -10.18
CA LYS A 200 -10.97 -21.38 -10.34
C LYS A 200 -11.49 -22.23 -11.50
N ASN A 201 -10.79 -22.24 -12.64
CA ASN A 201 -11.13 -23.05 -13.81
C ASN A 201 -10.91 -24.55 -13.60
N ARG A 202 -9.93 -24.96 -12.78
CA ARG A 202 -9.75 -26.37 -12.40
C ARG A 202 -10.89 -26.85 -11.51
N ARG A 203 -11.29 -26.07 -10.49
CA ARG A 203 -12.41 -26.40 -9.57
C ARG A 203 -13.77 -26.51 -10.29
N SER A 204 -14.04 -25.64 -11.27
CA SER A 204 -15.26 -25.70 -12.07
C SER A 204 -15.32 -26.93 -12.99
N LYS A 205 -14.18 -27.34 -13.57
CA LYS A 205 -14.08 -28.59 -14.35
C LYS A 205 -14.25 -29.85 -13.49
N THR A 206 -13.79 -29.88 -12.24
CA THR A 206 -14.02 -31.00 -11.31
C THR A 206 -15.49 -31.13 -10.91
N TYR A 207 -16.16 -30.00 -10.64
CA TYR A 207 -17.61 -29.98 -10.36
C TYR A 207 -18.45 -30.46 -11.56
N ALA A 208 -18.09 -30.08 -12.79
CA ALA A 208 -18.77 -30.51 -14.01
C ALA A 208 -18.59 -32.02 -14.29
N SER A 209 -17.40 -32.57 -13.99
CA SER A 209 -17.11 -34.01 -14.08
C SER A 209 -17.91 -34.82 -13.06
N SER A 210 -18.00 -34.36 -11.80
CA SER A 210 -18.76 -35.05 -10.74
C SER A 210 -20.28 -35.12 -11.01
N LYS A 211 -20.84 -34.13 -11.72
CA LYS A 211 -22.26 -34.10 -12.12
C LYS A 211 -22.58 -35.02 -13.31
N LYS A 212 -21.60 -35.34 -14.17
CA LYS A 212 -21.79 -36.27 -15.29
C LYS A 212 -21.88 -37.73 -14.82
N HIS A 213 -21.16 -38.12 -13.77
CA HIS A 213 -21.25 -39.50 -13.23
C HIS A 213 -22.53 -39.81 -12.43
N LYS A 214 -23.31 -38.82 -12.01
CA LYS A 214 -24.59 -39.05 -11.30
C LYS A 214 -25.82 -39.24 -12.21
N LYS A 215 -25.68 -39.17 -13.54
CA LYS A 215 -26.82 -39.24 -14.48
C LYS A 215 -27.09 -40.61 -15.14
N SER A 216 -26.40 -41.69 -14.76
CA SER A 216 -26.52 -43.01 -15.44
C SER A 216 -27.12 -44.17 -14.62
N LYS A 217 -27.96 -43.92 -13.61
CA LYS A 217 -28.77 -44.99 -12.99
C LYS A 217 -30.26 -44.60 -12.90
N LYS A 218 -31.03 -44.88 -13.96
CA LYS A 218 -32.50 -44.96 -13.90
C LYS A 218 -32.89 -46.44 -13.69
N PRO A 219 -33.75 -46.79 -12.72
CA PRO A 219 -34.35 -48.12 -12.67
C PRO A 219 -35.54 -48.21 -13.63
N SER A 220 -35.64 -49.35 -14.33
CA SER A 220 -36.74 -49.73 -15.22
C SER A 220 -38.03 -50.01 -14.44
N ARG A 221 -39.15 -49.42 -14.88
CA ARG A 221 -40.48 -49.58 -14.30
C ARG A 221 -41.12 -50.89 -14.79
N ALA A 222 -41.36 -51.85 -13.90
CA ALA A 222 -42.18 -53.04 -14.17
C ALA A 222 -43.63 -52.80 -13.74
N ALA A 223 -44.56 -53.12 -14.63
CA ALA A 223 -46.01 -53.00 -14.45
C ALA A 223 -46.59 -54.16 -13.62
N LYS A 224 -47.61 -53.89 -12.79
CA LYS A 224 -48.57 -54.90 -12.34
C LYS A 224 -49.99 -54.32 -12.32
N LYS A 225 -50.88 -55.01 -13.05
CA LYS A 225 -52.32 -54.78 -13.22
C LYS A 225 -53.12 -55.59 -12.19
N THR A 226 -54.26 -55.00 -11.74
CA THR A 226 -55.57 -55.60 -11.35
C THR A 226 -55.61 -56.50 -10.09
N THR A 227 -56.63 -56.48 -9.21
CA THR A 227 -58.10 -56.62 -9.44
C THR A 227 -59.00 -56.12 -8.26
N LYS A 228 -60.25 -55.82 -8.62
CA LYS A 228 -61.48 -55.49 -7.82
C LYS A 228 -61.93 -56.56 -6.80
N LYS A 229 -62.56 -56.15 -5.67
CA LYS A 229 -64.03 -56.34 -5.37
C LYS A 229 -64.52 -55.86 -3.98
N SER A 230 -65.48 -54.92 -4.00
CA SER A 230 -66.76 -54.76 -3.23
C SER A 230 -66.97 -55.31 -1.79
N ARG A 231 -67.57 -54.50 -0.88
CA ARG A 231 -68.99 -54.60 -0.40
C ARG A 231 -69.42 -53.48 0.59
N LYS A 232 -70.74 -53.21 0.56
CA LYS A 232 -71.59 -52.19 1.24
C LYS A 232 -71.88 -52.42 2.75
N LYS A 233 -72.49 -51.37 3.36
CA LYS A 233 -73.36 -51.25 4.58
C LYS A 233 -72.63 -50.81 5.86
N SER A 234 -73.16 -49.99 6.78
CA SER A 234 -74.39 -49.17 6.91
C SER A 234 -74.39 -48.44 8.28
N LYS A 235 -74.92 -47.20 8.33
CA LYS A 235 -75.75 -46.56 9.40
C LYS A 235 -75.29 -46.40 10.87
N LYS A 236 -75.70 -45.21 11.38
CA LYS A 236 -75.95 -44.73 12.76
C LYS A 236 -74.70 -44.41 13.60
N ARG A 237 -74.65 -43.27 14.29
CA ARG A 237 -75.70 -42.65 15.11
C ARG A 237 -75.63 -41.13 15.06
#